data_AF-A0A6G3YTS5-F1
#
_entry.id   AF-A0A6G3YTS5-F1
#
_cell.length_a   1.000
_cell.length_b   1.000
_cell.length_c   1.000
_cell.angle_alpha   90.00
_cell.angle_beta   90.00
_cell.angle_gamma   90.00
#
_symmetry.space_group_name_H-M   'P 1'
#
loop_
_entity.id
_entity.type
_entity.pdbx_description
1 polymer ?
#
loop_
_entity_poly.entity_id
_entity_poly.type
_entity_poly.pdbx_seq_one_letter_code
_entity_poly.pdbx_strand_id
1 'polypeptide(L)'
;MSAIERLTLIQTLNRLPTAQFNELVMALNPPGGILPSNLAAQGDRTPVLLQWVEGPTGPGLPQLQTLLNLILHPGVQSLDSPSETTSAPAKTTGQSSSRRSFYERQLAQLEEELTAVEGDMETAANESTRMKLEKKAEQLLDKIETLNAKLNEL
;
A
#
# COMPACT_ATOMS: atom_id res chain seq x y z
N MET A 1 -6.12 9.27 -0.42
CA MET A 1 -5.16 8.20 -0.77
C MET A 1 -4.53 8.59 -2.09
N SER A 2 -3.21 8.60 -2.19
CA SER A 2 -2.49 8.87 -3.45
C SER A 2 -2.58 7.66 -4.40
N ALA A 3 -2.26 7.85 -5.68
CA ALA A 3 -2.25 6.76 -6.66
C ALA A 3 -1.28 5.62 -6.29
N ILE A 4 -0.17 5.96 -5.63
CA ILE A 4 0.88 4.99 -5.25
C ILE A 4 0.52 4.24 -3.97
N GLU A 5 -0.06 4.92 -2.98
CA GLU A 5 -0.65 4.25 -1.82
C GLU A 5 -1.68 3.21 -2.29
N ARG A 6 -2.52 3.58 -3.27
CA ARG A 6 -3.52 2.69 -3.87
C ARG A 6 -2.86 1.49 -4.57
N LEU A 7 -1.82 1.73 -5.38
CA LEU A 7 -1.08 0.68 -6.07
C LEU A 7 -0.41 -0.28 -5.08
N THR A 8 0.24 0.25 -4.05
CA THR A 8 0.88 -0.54 -2.99
C THR A 8 -0.14 -1.44 -2.32
N LEU A 9 -1.31 -0.91 -1.97
CA LEU A 9 -2.40 -1.69 -1.39
C LEU A 9 -2.89 -2.80 -2.34
N ILE A 10 -3.06 -2.51 -3.63
CA ILE A 10 -3.41 -3.52 -4.64
C ILE A 10 -2.36 -4.63 -4.70
N GLN A 11 -1.07 -4.27 -4.72
CA GLN A 11 0.02 -5.23 -4.78
C GLN A 11 0.09 -6.08 -3.51
N THR A 12 -0.06 -5.48 -2.33
CA THR A 12 -0.13 -6.20 -1.05
C THR A 12 -1.29 -7.19 -1.06
N LEU A 13 -2.48 -6.74 -1.44
CA LEU A 13 -3.67 -7.60 -1.52
C LEU A 13 -3.49 -8.73 -2.52
N ASN A 14 -2.86 -8.50 -3.68
CA ASN A 14 -2.59 -9.53 -4.68
C ASN A 14 -1.49 -10.52 -4.28
N ARG A 15 -0.59 -10.13 -3.38
CA ARG A 15 0.47 -11.00 -2.85
C ARG A 15 0.01 -11.85 -1.66
N LEU A 16 -1.14 -11.54 -1.06
CA LEU A 16 -1.68 -12.36 0.02
C LEU A 16 -1.94 -13.80 -0.47
N PRO A 17 -1.62 -14.82 0.33
CA PRO A 17 -2.13 -16.17 0.12
C PRO A 17 -3.66 -16.15 0.00
N THR A 18 -4.21 -16.97 -0.91
CA THR A 18 -5.66 -17.00 -1.17
C THR A 18 -6.50 -17.23 0.09
N ALA A 19 -6.00 -18.03 1.04
CA ALA A 19 -6.66 -18.26 2.31
C ALA A 19 -6.79 -16.97 3.15
N GLN A 20 -5.70 -16.20 3.25
CA GLN A 20 -5.67 -14.92 3.98
C GLN A 20 -6.50 -13.84 3.29
N PHE A 21 -6.48 -13.79 1.95
CA PHE A 21 -7.36 -12.90 1.20
C PHE A 21 -8.84 -13.24 1.43
N ASN A 22 -9.20 -14.53 1.44
CA ASN A 22 -10.56 -14.95 1.71
C ASN A 22 -10.97 -14.66 3.17
N GLU A 23 -10.07 -14.82 4.13
CA GLU A 23 -10.30 -14.43 5.53
C GLU A 23 -10.57 -12.93 5.65
N LEU A 24 -9.79 -12.09 4.97
CA LEU A 24 -10.01 -10.65 4.88
C LEU A 24 -11.39 -10.32 4.30
N VAL A 25 -11.76 -10.96 3.20
CA VAL A 25 -13.07 -10.78 2.56
C VAL A 25 -14.20 -11.21 3.51
N MET A 26 -14.04 -12.32 4.23
CA MET A 26 -15.02 -12.77 5.23
C MET A 26 -15.15 -11.78 6.39
N ALA A 27 -14.03 -11.24 6.89
CA ALA A 27 -14.02 -10.27 7.98
C ALA A 27 -14.65 -8.92 7.58
N LEU A 28 -14.46 -8.50 6.32
CA LEU A 28 -15.10 -7.30 5.77
C LEU A 28 -16.61 -7.51 5.50
N ASN A 29 -17.03 -8.76 5.34
CA ASN A 29 -18.42 -9.17 5.11
C ASN A 29 -19.17 -8.32 4.06
N PRO A 30 -18.67 -8.27 2.80
CA PRO A 30 -19.28 -7.46 1.75
C PRO A 30 -20.67 -7.98 1.37
N PRO A 31 -21.59 -7.09 0.92
CA PRO A 31 -22.89 -7.49 0.41
C PRO A 31 -22.78 -8.49 -0.74
N GLY A 32 -23.75 -9.40 -0.82
CA GLY A 32 -23.81 -10.39 -1.90
C GLY A 32 -23.82 -9.73 -3.28
N GLY A 33 -23.03 -10.27 -4.21
CA GLY A 33 -22.94 -9.79 -5.59
C GLY A 33 -22.00 -8.60 -5.81
N ILE A 34 -21.36 -8.05 -4.76
CA ILE A 34 -20.34 -7.01 -4.91
C ILE A 34 -19.03 -7.59 -5.44
N LEU A 35 -18.59 -8.73 -4.88
CA LEU A 35 -17.36 -9.38 -5.30
C LEU A 35 -17.63 -10.47 -6.34
N PRO A 36 -16.69 -10.65 -7.30
CA PRO A 36 -16.67 -11.85 -8.13
C PRO A 36 -16.58 -13.12 -7.26
N SER A 37 -17.02 -14.24 -7.84
CA SER A 37 -16.97 -15.56 -7.20
C SER A 37 -15.59 -15.86 -6.61
N ASN A 38 -15.55 -16.67 -5.55
CA ASN A 38 -14.28 -17.14 -4.96
C ASN A 38 -13.44 -18.01 -5.91
N LEU A 39 -14.03 -18.46 -7.03
CA LEU A 39 -13.33 -19.12 -8.13
C LEU A 39 -12.61 -18.16 -9.09
N ALA A 40 -12.95 -16.86 -9.05
CA ALA A 40 -12.26 -15.85 -9.85
C ALA A 40 -10.86 -15.57 -9.29
N ALA A 41 -9.94 -15.15 -10.17
CA ALA A 41 -8.59 -14.82 -9.75
C ALA A 41 -8.59 -13.68 -8.74
N GLN A 42 -7.69 -13.74 -7.76
CA GLN A 42 -7.55 -12.69 -6.74
C GLN A 42 -7.25 -11.32 -7.38
N GLY A 43 -6.46 -11.30 -8.46
CA GLY A 43 -6.20 -10.09 -9.25
C GLY A 43 -7.45 -9.39 -9.79
N ASP A 44 -8.51 -10.15 -10.08
CA ASP A 44 -9.80 -9.60 -10.54
C ASP A 44 -10.68 -9.16 -9.36
N ARG A 45 -10.52 -9.81 -8.20
CA ARG A 45 -11.30 -9.54 -6.98
C ARG A 45 -10.78 -8.33 -6.19
N THR A 46 -9.46 -8.11 -6.18
CA THR A 46 -8.79 -7.01 -5.48
C THR A 46 -9.28 -5.62 -5.90
N PRO A 47 -9.32 -5.23 -7.19
CA PRO A 47 -9.77 -3.90 -7.58
C PRO A 47 -11.24 -3.66 -7.23
N VAL A 48 -12.08 -4.70 -7.33
CA VAL A 48 -13.51 -4.62 -6.97
C VAL A 48 -13.70 -4.48 -5.46
N LEU A 49 -12.91 -5.20 -4.65
CA LEU A 49 -12.88 -5.04 -3.21
C LEU A 49 -12.55 -3.60 -2.82
N LEU A 50 -11.49 -3.04 -3.41
CA LEU A 50 -11.06 -1.67 -3.12
C LEU A 50 -12.08 -0.64 -3.55
N GLN A 51 -12.67 -0.79 -4.74
CA GLN A 51 -13.72 0.10 -5.21
C GLN A 51 -14.93 0.10 -4.26
N TRP A 52 -15.32 -1.07 -3.74
CA TRP A 52 -16.40 -1.15 -2.76
C TRP A 52 -16.00 -0.53 -1.42
N VAL A 53 -14.80 -0.83 -0.91
CA VAL A 53 -14.30 -0.29 0.37
C VAL A 53 -14.25 1.24 0.35
N GLU A 54 -13.83 1.84 -0.77
CA GLU A 54 -13.79 3.29 -0.98
C GLU A 54 -15.18 3.90 -1.30
N GLY A 55 -16.15 3.06 -1.63
CA GLY A 55 -17.49 3.47 -2.02
C GLY A 55 -18.34 3.96 -0.83
N PRO A 56 -19.47 4.63 -1.12
CA PRO A 56 -20.33 5.22 -0.10
C PRO A 56 -20.99 4.18 0.83
N THR A 57 -21.08 2.93 0.38
CA THR A 57 -21.63 1.80 1.14
C THR A 57 -20.55 0.91 1.74
N GLY A 58 -19.27 1.27 1.56
CA GLY A 58 -18.12 0.51 2.02
C GLY A 58 -17.71 0.87 3.44
N PRO A 59 -16.95 -0.01 4.10
CA PRO A 59 -16.39 0.24 5.43
C PRO A 59 -15.29 1.31 5.47
N GLY A 60 -14.78 1.73 4.31
CA GLY A 60 -13.66 2.66 4.21
C GLY A 60 -12.29 1.97 4.31
N LEU A 61 -11.29 2.62 3.72
CA LEU A 61 -9.90 2.15 3.71
C LEU A 61 -9.29 1.92 5.11
N PRO A 62 -9.58 2.73 6.15
CA PRO A 62 -9.01 2.48 7.47
C PRO A 62 -9.37 1.10 8.04
N GLN A 63 -10.62 0.66 7.86
CA GLN A 63 -11.06 -0.64 8.36
C GLN A 63 -10.38 -1.79 7.60
N LEU A 64 -10.23 -1.67 6.28
CA LEU A 64 -9.46 -2.60 5.46
C LEU A 64 -8.01 -2.71 5.94
N GLN A 65 -7.35 -1.58 6.23
CA GLN A 65 -5.98 -1.56 6.73
C GLN A 65 -5.84 -2.20 8.10
N THR A 66 -6.79 -1.96 9.02
CA THR A 66 -6.82 -2.61 10.34
C THR A 66 -6.88 -4.13 10.22
N LEU A 67 -7.80 -4.64 9.39
CA LEU A 67 -7.95 -6.08 9.19
C LEU A 67 -6.75 -6.69 8.46
N LEU A 68 -6.23 -6.00 7.44
CA LEU A 68 -5.02 -6.42 6.73
C LEU A 68 -3.83 -6.53 7.70
N ASN A 69 -3.66 -5.56 8.59
CA ASN A 69 -2.60 -5.57 9.59
C ASN A 69 -2.75 -6.74 10.58
N LEU A 70 -3.98 -7.05 10.99
CA LEU A 70 -4.27 -8.18 11.88
C LEU A 70 -3.92 -9.54 11.23
N ILE A 71 -4.20 -9.69 9.94
CA ILE A 71 -3.91 -10.91 9.18
C ILE A 71 -2.40 -11.06 8.93
N LEU A 72 -1.69 -9.96 8.67
CA LEU A 72 -0.24 -9.97 8.48
C LEU A 72 0.54 -10.15 9.79
N HIS A 73 -0.02 -9.72 10.93
CA HIS A 73 0.61 -9.79 12.24
C HIS A 73 -0.30 -10.43 13.31
N PRO A 74 -0.57 -11.75 13.21
CA PRO A 74 -1.36 -12.46 14.20
C PRO A 74 -0.57 -12.61 15.50
N GLY A 75 -0.66 -11.62 16.41
CA GLY A 75 0.06 -11.67 17.69
C GLY A 75 0.15 -10.37 18.50
N VAL A 76 -0.34 -9.23 17.99
CA VAL A 76 -0.22 -7.92 18.66
C VAL A 76 -1.56 -7.43 19.23
N GLN A 77 -2.42 -8.34 19.70
CA GLN A 77 -3.56 -7.94 20.53
C GLN A 77 -3.09 -7.88 21.99
N SER A 78 -2.81 -6.66 22.44
CA SER A 78 -2.56 -6.31 23.84
C SER A 78 -3.69 -6.84 24.73
N LEU A 79 -3.39 -7.84 25.54
CA LEU A 79 -4.09 -8.05 26.80
C LEU A 79 -3.66 -6.92 27.75
N ASP A 80 -4.53 -5.94 27.90
CA ASP A 80 -4.44 -4.93 28.94
C ASP A 80 -4.45 -5.63 30.31
N SER A 81 -3.34 -5.55 31.03
CA SER A 81 -3.27 -5.84 32.46
C SER A 81 -2.27 -4.85 33.07
N PRO A 82 -2.72 -3.89 33.90
CA PRO A 82 -1.83 -2.96 34.55
C PRO A 82 -1.23 -3.64 35.79
N SER A 83 0.04 -4.03 35.73
CA SER A 83 0.84 -4.34 36.91
C SER A 83 2.31 -4.02 36.63
N GLU A 84 2.66 -2.81 37.05
CA GLU A 84 3.91 -2.37 37.66
C GLU A 84 5.24 -3.16 37.48
N THR A 85 6.24 -2.36 37.05
CA THR A 85 7.56 -2.19 37.70
C THR A 85 8.75 -3.01 37.18
N THR A 86 9.75 -2.23 36.72
CA THR A 86 11.20 -2.53 36.70
C THR A 86 11.68 -3.56 35.67
N SER A 87 12.23 -3.06 34.56
CA SER A 87 13.67 -3.15 34.23
C SER A 87 13.93 -2.74 32.78
N ALA A 88 14.78 -1.73 32.60
CA ALA A 88 15.55 -1.53 31.37
C ALA A 88 16.62 -2.65 31.23
N PRO A 89 17.44 -2.69 30.17
CA PRO A 89 17.24 -2.37 28.75
C PRO A 89 17.61 -3.58 27.85
N ALA A 90 16.99 -3.74 26.68
CA ALA A 90 17.45 -4.75 25.70
C ALA A 90 17.56 -4.15 24.29
N LYS A 91 18.82 -4.06 23.84
CA LYS A 91 19.25 -3.79 22.47
C LYS A 91 18.81 -4.93 21.54
N THR A 92 18.16 -4.59 20.44
CA THR A 92 18.04 -5.34 19.16
C THR A 92 17.22 -4.43 18.22
N THR A 93 17.56 -4.00 17.00
CA THR A 93 18.57 -4.38 16.01
C THR A 93 18.63 -3.18 15.02
N GLY A 94 19.64 -2.30 15.13
CA GLY A 94 19.63 -0.96 14.50
C GLY A 94 20.17 -0.86 13.06
N GLN A 95 20.20 -1.94 12.28
CA GLN A 95 20.88 -1.93 10.96
C GLN A 95 19.92 -1.95 9.75
N SER A 96 18.76 -2.63 9.83
CA SER A 96 17.77 -2.64 8.74
C SER A 96 16.95 -1.34 8.66
N SER A 97 16.72 -0.66 9.80
CA SER A 97 15.98 0.62 9.81
C SER A 97 16.66 1.74 9.02
N SER A 98 18.00 1.79 8.98
CA SER A 98 18.72 2.87 8.27
C SER A 98 18.65 2.75 6.75
N ARG A 99 18.67 1.52 6.22
CA ARG A 99 18.54 1.28 4.77
C ARG A 99 17.12 1.48 4.28
N ARG A 100 16.15 0.98 5.05
CA ARG A 100 14.73 1.15 4.77
C ARG A 100 14.34 2.63 4.77
N SER A 101 14.69 3.37 5.83
CA SER A 101 14.41 4.82 5.92
C SER A 101 15.08 5.66 4.83
N PHE A 102 16.24 5.21 4.32
CA PHE A 102 16.89 5.85 3.18
C PHE A 102 16.12 5.68 1.87
N TYR A 103 15.59 4.47 1.62
CA TYR A 103 14.76 4.22 0.45
C TYR A 103 13.38 4.87 0.56
N GLU A 104 12.77 4.89 1.74
CA GLU A 104 11.51 5.59 2.01
C GLU A 104 11.61 7.09 1.72
N ARG A 105 12.71 7.74 2.14
CA ARG A 105 12.94 9.17 1.83
C ARG A 105 13.14 9.42 0.34
N GLN A 106 13.86 8.55 -0.36
CA GLN A 106 14.02 8.67 -1.82
C GLN A 106 12.70 8.43 -2.55
N LEU A 107 11.88 7.51 -2.06
CA LEU A 107 10.56 7.23 -2.62
C LEU A 107 9.69 8.49 -2.50
N ALA A 108 9.58 9.06 -1.29
CA ALA A 108 8.83 10.29 -1.07
C ALA A 108 9.29 11.45 -1.96
N GLN A 109 10.61 11.60 -2.16
CA GLN A 109 11.15 12.63 -3.04
C GLN A 109 10.77 12.40 -4.52
N LEU A 110 10.81 11.16 -5.01
CA LEU A 110 10.43 10.83 -6.38
C LEU A 110 8.91 10.98 -6.59
N GLU A 111 8.10 10.70 -5.57
CA GLU A 111 6.64 10.91 -5.60
C GLU A 111 6.28 12.40 -5.68
N GLU A 112 6.95 13.25 -4.91
CA GLU A 112 6.80 14.70 -4.99
C GLU A 112 7.21 15.21 -6.38
N GLU A 113 8.32 14.70 -6.92
CA GLU A 113 8.76 15.05 -8.27
C GLU A 113 7.77 14.57 -9.35
N LEU A 114 7.17 13.39 -9.21
CA LEU A 114 6.16 12.89 -10.14
C LEU A 114 4.92 13.77 -10.11
N THR A 115 4.45 14.14 -8.92
CA THR A 115 3.30 15.03 -8.73
C THR A 115 3.54 16.40 -9.37
N ALA A 116 4.74 16.96 -9.21
CA ALA A 116 5.11 18.21 -9.86
C ALA A 116 5.14 18.08 -11.39
N VAL A 117 5.69 16.98 -11.93
CA VAL A 117 5.75 16.72 -13.38
C VAL A 117 4.35 16.53 -13.97
N GLU A 118 3.42 15.87 -13.26
CA GLU A 118 2.03 15.74 -13.66
C GLU A 118 1.32 17.11 -13.70
N GLY A 119 1.54 17.97 -12.71
CA GLY A 119 1.03 19.35 -12.72
C GLY A 119 1.60 20.19 -13.86
N ASP A 120 2.89 20.04 -14.15
CA ASP A 120 3.55 20.70 -15.29
C ASP A 120 3.02 20.17 -16.63
N MET A 121 2.64 18.88 -16.72
CA MET A 121 2.03 18.30 -17.93
C MET A 121 0.65 18.90 -18.21
N GLU A 122 -0.16 19.13 -17.17
CA GLU A 122 -1.49 19.71 -17.31
C GLU A 122 -1.44 21.17 -17.77
N THR A 123 -0.36 21.88 -17.40
CA THR A 123 -0.13 23.29 -17.76
C THR A 123 0.75 23.50 -18.99
N ALA A 124 1.28 22.41 -19.56
CA ALA A 124 2.22 22.47 -20.69
C ALA A 124 1.56 23.06 -21.95
N ALA A 125 2.06 24.22 -22.39
CA ALA A 125 1.56 24.91 -23.58
C ALA A 125 1.90 24.20 -24.91
N ASN A 126 2.93 23.35 -24.93
CA ASN A 126 3.47 22.73 -26.14
C ASN A 126 3.56 21.21 -26.01
N GLU A 127 3.23 20.51 -27.10
CA GLU A 127 3.25 19.04 -27.17
C GLU A 127 4.65 18.45 -26.98
N SER A 128 5.71 19.13 -27.46
CA SER A 128 7.09 18.70 -27.21
C SER A 128 7.50 18.79 -25.73
N THR A 129 6.98 19.79 -25.00
CA THR A 129 7.21 19.91 -23.55
C THR A 129 6.45 18.81 -22.81
N ARG A 130 5.20 18.58 -23.19
CA ARG A 130 4.36 17.51 -22.65
C ARG A 130 5.02 16.13 -22.84
N MET A 131 5.50 15.82 -24.05
CA MET A 131 6.19 14.55 -24.34
C MET A 131 7.47 14.36 -23.49
N LYS A 132 8.22 15.44 -23.23
CA LYS A 132 9.40 15.38 -22.34
C LYS A 132 9.01 15.14 -20.89
N LEU A 133 7.93 15.76 -20.42
CA LEU A 133 7.41 15.58 -19.08
C LEU A 133 6.82 14.18 -18.90
N GLU A 134 6.13 13.64 -19.90
CA GLU A 134 5.61 12.27 -19.93
C GLU A 134 6.74 11.24 -19.84
N LYS A 135 7.80 11.41 -20.64
CA LYS A 135 9.00 10.57 -20.53
C LYS A 135 9.67 10.69 -19.16
N LYS A 136 9.62 11.86 -18.53
CA LYS A 136 10.16 12.07 -17.18
C LYS A 136 9.29 11.35 -16.14
N ALA A 137 7.97 11.40 -16.28
CA ALA A 137 7.03 10.68 -15.42
C ALA A 137 7.25 9.16 -15.52
N GLU A 138 7.37 8.61 -16.73
CA GLU A 138 7.73 7.20 -16.93
C GLU A 138 9.03 6.81 -16.22
N GLN A 139 10.08 7.63 -16.36
CA GLN A 139 11.36 7.38 -15.69
C GLN A 139 11.27 7.44 -14.16
N LEU A 140 10.40 8.30 -13.62
CA LEU A 140 10.16 8.38 -12.17
C LEU A 140 9.41 7.14 -11.68
N LEU A 141 8.41 6.67 -12.44
CA LEU A 141 7.69 5.43 -12.15
C LEU A 141 8.60 4.20 -12.12
N ASP A 142 9.48 4.03 -13.12
CA ASP A 142 10.47 2.93 -13.15
C ASP A 142 11.41 2.96 -11.93
N LYS A 143 11.84 4.15 -11.52
CA LYS A 143 12.70 4.32 -10.34
C LYS A 143 11.97 3.99 -9.05
N ILE A 144 10.71 4.42 -8.92
CA ILE A 144 9.86 4.11 -7.76
C ILE A 144 9.66 2.60 -7.67
N GLU A 145 9.36 1.93 -8.78
CA GLU A 145 9.21 0.47 -8.83
C GLU A 145 10.50 -0.24 -8.39
N THR A 146 11.65 0.21 -8.93
CA THR A 146 12.96 -0.33 -8.55
C THR A 146 13.26 -0.16 -7.06
N LEU A 147 12.92 0.99 -6.49
CA LEU A 147 13.13 1.26 -5.06
C LEU A 147 12.18 0.44 -4.19
N ASN A 148 10.92 0.27 -4.59
CA ASN A 148 9.97 -0.61 -3.90
C ASN A 148 10.41 -2.07 -3.94
N ALA A 149 10.95 -2.55 -5.06
CA ALA A 149 11.53 -3.89 -5.15
C ALA A 149 12.69 -4.03 -4.14
N LYS A 150 13.63 -3.07 -4.12
CA LYS A 150 14.75 -3.06 -3.16
C LYS A 150 14.30 -2.97 -1.71
N LEU A 151 13.22 -2.25 -1.43
CA LEU A 151 12.68 -2.12 -0.08
C LEU A 151 11.97 -3.41 0.40
N ASN A 152 11.39 -4.17 -0.52
CA ASN A 152 10.81 -5.48 -0.26
C ASN A 152 11.86 -6.60 -0.12
N GLU A 153 13.09 -6.39 -0.61
CA GLU A 153 14.22 -7.31 -0.46
C GLU A 153 15.00 -7.14 0.87
N LEU A 154 14.66 -6.12 1.67
CA LEU A 154 15.27 -5.79 2.97
C LEU A 154 14.46 -6.32 4.15
#